data_AF-A0A8R1DHK8-F1
#
_entry.id   AF-A0A8R1DHK8-F1
#
_cell.length_a   1.000
_cell.length_b   1.000
_cell.length_c   1.000
_cell.angle_alpha   90.00
_cell.angle_beta   90.00
_cell.angle_gamma   90.00
#
_symmetry.space_group_name_H-M   'P 1'
#
loop_
_entity.id
_entity.type
_entity.pdbx_description
1 polymer ?
#
loop_
_entity_poly.entity_id
_entity_poly.type
_entity_poly.pdbx_seq_one_letter_code
_entity_poly.pdbx_strand_id
1 'polypeptide(L)'
;MVRIFKALNGSINTDVSDYEVNRYKNMEGVLPPIPIYKSSMSVVVPREAADFVIVNPRVKKLLSYLRKTWIPDESFWTTVSGSPALLPVPGAIRVRDILWLRKHFKLRPPDVNTVDSIGTSYIGRYQVWGWQKDCYGKIKDFSCVFGVEDIEEIMTRPELIAHKLYLEFEPAAFMCMFKEIRQRAASPDAVKFSAKSYSEMPTVELLKGKTITQLTHPHWLIRDSFYNPEQEEIDRAVL
;
A
#
# COMPACT_ATOMS: atom_id res chain seq x y z
N MET A 1 -9.17 -11.28 6.81
CA MET A 1 -8.87 -9.96 7.43
C MET A 1 -8.41 -10.05 8.88
N VAL A 2 -9.20 -10.54 9.85
CA VAL A 2 -8.79 -10.56 11.28
C VAL A 2 -7.42 -11.22 11.53
N ARG A 3 -7.17 -12.39 10.91
CA ARG A 3 -5.88 -13.09 10.99
C ARG A 3 -4.71 -12.25 10.45
N ILE A 4 -4.95 -11.47 9.39
CA ILE A 4 -3.97 -10.54 8.80
C ILE A 4 -3.69 -9.40 9.77
N PHE A 5 -4.71 -8.76 10.32
CA PHE A 5 -4.51 -7.64 11.27
C PHE A 5 -3.77 -8.07 12.54
N LYS A 6 -4.01 -9.29 13.03
CA LYS A 6 -3.20 -9.88 14.10
C LYS A 6 -1.74 -10.08 13.67
N ALA A 7 -1.50 -10.52 12.44
CA ALA A 7 -0.15 -10.70 11.90
C ALA A 7 0.61 -9.37 11.70
N LEU A 8 -0.09 -8.31 11.30
CA LEU A 8 0.46 -6.94 11.21
C LEU A 8 0.87 -6.37 12.58
N ASN A 9 0.28 -6.88 13.67
CA ASN A 9 0.70 -6.62 15.04
C ASN A 9 0.90 -5.12 15.36
N GLY A 10 -0.08 -4.30 14.98
CA GLY A 10 -0.04 -2.86 15.23
C GLY A 10 0.83 -2.04 14.27
N SER A 11 1.36 -2.63 13.18
CA SER A 11 2.03 -1.86 12.14
C SER A 11 1.03 -1.06 11.30
N ILE A 12 1.38 0.16 10.93
CA ILE A 12 0.68 0.87 9.85
C ILE A 12 1.08 0.25 8.51
N ASN A 13 0.09 -0.03 7.67
CA ASN A 13 0.31 -0.43 6.28
C ASN A 13 -0.13 0.71 5.35
N THR A 14 0.83 1.33 4.69
CA THR A 14 0.62 2.40 3.74
C THR A 14 1.58 2.24 2.57
N ASP A 15 1.17 2.75 1.42
CA ASP A 15 2.07 2.87 0.29
C ASP A 15 3.10 3.98 0.51
N VAL A 16 4.27 3.83 -0.09
CA VAL A 16 5.41 4.71 0.12
C VAL A 16 5.96 5.15 -1.23
N SER A 17 5.89 6.44 -1.52
CA SER A 17 6.55 7.02 -2.69
C SER A 17 7.03 8.45 -2.41
N ASP A 18 7.90 8.95 -3.27
CA ASP A 18 8.27 10.36 -3.26
C ASP A 18 7.04 11.23 -3.57
N TYR A 19 6.92 12.35 -2.84
CA TYR A 19 5.84 13.30 -3.05
C TYR A 19 6.07 14.11 -4.32
N GLU A 20 5.09 14.19 -5.23
CA GLU A 20 5.31 14.88 -6.50
C GLU A 20 5.43 16.39 -6.32
N VAL A 21 6.47 16.96 -6.91
CA VAL A 21 6.79 18.38 -6.85
C VAL A 21 5.62 19.27 -7.27
N ASN A 22 4.88 18.87 -8.31
CA ASN A 22 3.76 19.64 -8.83
C ASN A 22 2.62 19.81 -7.81
N ARG A 23 2.50 18.93 -6.80
CA ARG A 23 1.44 19.01 -5.79
C ARG A 23 1.68 20.07 -4.72
N TYR A 24 2.88 20.65 -4.64
CA TYR A 24 3.20 21.74 -3.69
C TYR A 24 3.16 23.15 -4.29
N LYS A 25 2.83 23.33 -5.59
CA LYS A 25 2.90 24.66 -6.26
C LYS A 25 2.26 25.81 -5.46
N ASN A 26 1.11 25.56 -4.84
CA ASN A 26 0.39 26.57 -4.03
C ASN A 26 1.05 26.89 -2.67
N MET A 27 2.08 26.14 -2.30
CA MET A 27 2.80 26.19 -1.03
C MET A 27 4.30 26.42 -1.24
N GLU A 28 4.70 26.89 -2.43
CA GLU A 28 6.08 27.24 -2.73
C GLU A 28 6.62 28.28 -1.72
N GLY A 29 7.83 28.04 -1.21
CA GLY A 29 8.44 28.86 -0.14
C GLY A 29 7.88 28.61 1.27
N VAL A 30 6.82 27.82 1.42
CA VAL A 30 6.26 27.46 2.74
C VAL A 30 6.74 26.06 3.14
N LEU A 31 7.56 26.01 4.19
CA LEU A 31 8.08 24.74 4.70
C LEU A 31 6.99 23.91 5.37
N PRO A 32 6.89 22.60 5.09
CA PRO A 32 5.98 21.73 5.80
C PRO A 32 6.45 21.47 7.24
N PRO A 33 5.53 21.17 8.16
CA PRO A 33 5.88 20.93 9.57
C PRO A 33 6.71 19.65 9.78
N ILE A 34 6.62 18.70 8.86
CA ILE A 34 7.41 17.46 8.79
C ILE A 34 7.64 17.08 7.31
N PRO A 35 8.63 16.22 6.99
CA PRO A 35 8.85 15.75 5.62
C PRO A 35 7.59 15.11 5.03
N ILE A 36 7.21 15.51 3.81
CA ILE A 36 6.02 15.03 3.13
C ILE A 36 6.38 13.86 2.21
N TYR A 37 5.52 12.85 2.20
CA TYR A 37 5.61 11.68 1.34
C TYR A 37 4.29 11.47 0.61
N LYS A 38 4.34 10.83 -0.56
CA LYS A 38 3.14 10.34 -1.23
C LYS A 38 2.63 9.10 -0.51
N SER A 39 1.30 9.00 -0.42
CA SER A 39 0.57 7.88 0.15
C SER A 39 -0.47 7.37 -0.83
N SER A 40 -0.94 6.15 -0.60
CA SER A 40 -2.24 5.73 -1.15
C SER A 40 -3.36 6.46 -0.40
N MET A 41 -4.52 6.59 -1.05
CA MET A 41 -5.74 7.12 -0.44
C MET A 41 -6.30 6.19 0.65
N SER A 42 -6.01 4.89 0.57
CA SER A 42 -6.41 3.88 1.54
C SER A 42 -5.22 3.34 2.31
N VAL A 43 -5.40 3.09 3.61
CA VAL A 43 -4.34 2.61 4.51
C VAL A 43 -4.92 1.70 5.59
N VAL A 44 -4.08 0.87 6.19
CA VAL A 44 -4.42 0.10 7.40
C VAL A 44 -3.73 0.74 8.59
N VAL A 45 -4.52 1.17 9.58
CA VAL A 45 -4.03 1.95 10.72
C VAL A 45 -4.54 1.29 12.01
N PRO A 46 -3.67 1.04 13.01
CA PRO A 46 -4.09 0.53 14.31
C PRO A 46 -4.83 1.60 15.11
N ARG A 47 -5.64 1.19 16.08
CA ARG A 47 -6.48 2.11 16.86
C ARG A 47 -5.64 3.14 17.62
N GLU A 48 -4.52 2.72 18.19
CA GLU A 48 -3.60 3.57 18.93
C GLU A 48 -3.00 4.67 18.05
N ALA A 49 -2.74 4.37 16.78
CA ALA A 49 -2.31 5.39 15.82
C ALA A 49 -3.44 6.37 15.50
N ALA A 50 -4.66 5.88 15.27
CA ALA A 50 -5.81 6.75 15.02
C ALA A 50 -6.05 7.71 16.20
N ASP A 51 -6.03 7.18 17.44
CA ASP A 51 -6.20 7.95 18.67
C ASP A 51 -5.10 9.03 18.79
N PHE A 52 -3.84 8.69 18.49
CA PHE A 52 -2.73 9.65 18.46
C PHE A 52 -2.93 10.75 17.41
N VAL A 53 -3.31 10.37 16.19
CA VAL A 53 -3.43 11.26 15.02
C VAL A 53 -4.51 12.31 15.24
N ILE A 54 -5.63 11.96 15.86
CA ILE A 54 -6.77 12.87 16.08
C ILE A 54 -6.41 14.00 17.08
N VAL A 55 -5.61 13.70 18.10
CA VAL A 55 -5.32 14.66 19.17
C VAL A 55 -4.04 15.47 18.96
N ASN A 56 -3.07 14.94 18.21
CA ASN A 56 -1.73 15.51 18.14
C ASN A 56 -1.69 16.90 17.44
N PRO A 57 -1.15 17.96 18.08
CA PRO A 57 -1.09 19.30 17.49
C PRO A 57 -0.23 19.41 16.23
N ARG A 58 0.86 18.63 16.09
CA ARG A 58 1.68 18.61 14.87
C ARG A 58 0.90 18.02 13.70
N VAL A 59 0.08 16.99 13.94
CA VAL A 59 -0.81 16.43 12.91
C VAL A 59 -1.84 17.45 12.47
N LYS A 60 -2.42 18.24 13.39
CA LYS A 60 -3.33 19.34 13.04
C LYS A 60 -2.65 20.40 12.17
N LYS A 61 -1.41 20.79 12.51
CA LYS A 61 -0.60 21.72 11.68
C LYS A 61 -0.33 21.14 10.30
N LEU A 62 0.00 19.85 10.21
CA LEU A 62 0.18 19.17 8.93
C LEU A 62 -1.11 19.18 8.11
N LEU A 63 -2.26 18.87 8.71
CA LEU A 63 -3.54 18.92 8.02
C LEU A 63 -3.83 20.33 7.48
N SER A 64 -3.57 21.37 8.27
CA SER A 64 -3.69 22.77 7.81
C SER A 64 -2.76 23.11 6.65
N TYR A 65 -1.55 22.56 6.64
CA TYR A 65 -0.59 22.71 5.54
C TYR A 65 -1.10 22.00 4.28
N LEU A 66 -1.44 20.71 4.37
CA LEU A 66 -1.88 19.88 3.25
C LEU A 66 -3.19 20.36 2.64
N ARG A 67 -4.08 20.99 3.41
CA ARG A 67 -5.31 21.61 2.87
C ARG A 67 -5.06 22.63 1.75
N LYS A 68 -3.84 23.14 1.62
CA LYS A 68 -3.44 24.09 0.57
C LYS A 68 -2.65 23.42 -0.57
N THR A 69 -2.29 22.14 -0.44
CA THR A 69 -1.62 21.36 -1.49
C THR A 69 -2.65 20.69 -2.41
N TRP A 70 -2.17 20.14 -3.53
CA TRP A 70 -3.01 19.38 -4.45
C TRP A 70 -3.09 17.91 -4.02
N ILE A 71 -4.29 17.31 -4.05
CA ILE A 71 -4.57 15.90 -3.68
C ILE A 71 -3.97 15.54 -2.29
N PRO A 72 -4.44 16.19 -1.21
CA PRO A 72 -3.87 16.04 0.13
C PRO A 72 -4.12 14.67 0.78
N ASP A 73 -5.15 13.96 0.34
CA ASP A 73 -5.51 12.62 0.77
C ASP A 73 -4.46 11.56 0.37
N GLU A 74 -3.73 11.79 -0.72
CA GLU A 74 -2.58 10.98 -1.16
C GLU A 74 -1.23 11.49 -0.62
N SER A 75 -1.24 12.22 0.48
CA SER A 75 0.00 12.59 1.19
C SER A 75 -0.10 12.51 2.70
N PHE A 76 -1.31 12.65 3.24
CA PHE A 76 -1.52 12.69 4.68
C PHE A 76 -1.00 11.43 5.40
N TRP A 77 -1.41 10.23 4.96
CA TRP A 77 -1.20 9.02 5.76
C TRP A 77 0.27 8.62 5.90
N THR A 78 0.99 8.52 4.79
CA THR A 78 2.42 8.19 4.80
C THR A 78 3.26 9.29 5.43
N THR A 79 2.86 10.56 5.31
CA THR A 79 3.53 11.67 5.99
C THR A 79 3.41 11.57 7.51
N VAL A 80 2.19 11.31 8.02
CA VAL A 80 1.94 11.15 9.45
C VAL A 80 2.65 9.94 10.03
N SER A 81 2.70 8.81 9.30
CA SER A 81 3.31 7.57 9.77
C SER A 81 4.78 7.39 9.36
N GLY A 82 5.39 8.36 8.66
CA GLY A 82 6.66 8.14 7.95
C GLY A 82 7.92 8.63 8.66
N SER A 83 7.75 9.44 9.71
CA SER A 83 8.85 10.08 10.44
C SER A 83 8.74 9.84 11.94
N PRO A 84 8.90 8.60 12.44
CA PRO A 84 8.73 8.27 13.86
C PRO A 84 9.61 9.09 14.81
N ALA A 85 10.79 9.53 14.35
CA ALA A 85 11.68 10.40 15.13
C ALA A 85 11.12 11.83 15.34
N LEU A 86 10.27 12.32 14.43
CA LEU A 86 9.64 13.64 14.50
C LEU A 86 8.20 13.57 15.01
N LEU A 87 7.51 12.47 14.73
CA LEU A 87 6.13 12.24 15.07
C LEU A 87 5.96 10.75 15.41
N PRO A 88 6.04 10.38 16.70
CA PRO A 88 6.08 8.97 17.14
C PRO A 88 4.68 8.34 17.13
N VAL A 89 4.07 8.27 15.94
CA VAL A 89 2.78 7.58 15.76
C VAL A 89 2.99 6.08 16.02
N PRO A 90 2.15 5.43 16.83
CA PRO A 90 2.19 3.97 17.00
C PRO A 90 2.15 3.24 15.65
N GLY A 91 3.04 2.28 15.44
CA GLY A 91 3.11 1.54 14.18
C GLY A 91 3.72 2.29 12.99
N ALA A 92 4.28 3.48 13.21
CA ALA A 92 4.99 4.25 12.19
C ALA A 92 6.22 3.52 11.64
N ILE A 93 6.61 3.89 10.43
CA ILE A 93 7.72 3.33 9.67
C ILE A 93 8.70 4.44 9.27
N ARG A 94 9.97 4.11 9.07
CA ARG A 94 10.99 5.06 8.60
C ARG A 94 10.94 5.18 7.07
N VAL A 95 10.02 6.00 6.56
CA VAL A 95 9.77 6.12 5.11
C VAL A 95 11.01 6.57 4.35
N ARG A 96 11.76 7.54 4.89
CA ARG A 96 13.01 8.02 4.28
C ARG A 96 13.98 6.88 3.98
N ASP A 97 14.08 5.89 4.87
CA ASP A 97 15.02 4.79 4.72
C ASP A 97 14.55 3.83 3.62
N ILE A 98 13.23 3.60 3.50
CA ILE A 98 12.63 2.81 2.42
C ILE A 98 12.85 3.48 1.06
N LEU A 99 12.60 4.79 0.96
CA LEU A 99 12.84 5.55 -0.27
C LEU A 99 14.32 5.58 -0.63
N TRP A 100 15.20 5.75 0.35
CA TRP A 100 16.64 5.68 0.14
C TRP A 100 17.05 4.30 -0.39
N LEU A 101 16.52 3.21 0.18
CA LEU A 101 16.78 1.86 -0.32
C LEU A 101 16.27 1.68 -1.74
N ARG A 102 15.03 2.07 -2.05
CA ARG A 102 14.47 2.00 -3.42
C ARG A 102 15.31 2.76 -4.44
N LYS A 103 15.83 3.92 -4.06
CA LYS A 103 16.67 4.75 -4.93
C LYS A 103 18.05 4.14 -5.20
N HIS A 104 18.64 3.42 -4.24
CA HIS A 104 20.03 2.96 -4.32
C HIS A 104 20.17 1.44 -4.53
N PHE A 105 19.12 0.67 -4.29
CA PHE A 105 19.09 -0.78 -4.44
C PHE A 105 18.00 -1.18 -5.42
N LYS A 106 18.39 -1.48 -6.66
CA LYS A 106 17.56 -2.20 -7.63
C LYS A 106 17.67 -3.70 -7.37
N LEU A 107 17.03 -4.24 -6.32
CA LEU A 107 16.91 -5.71 -6.23
C LEU A 107 15.73 -6.13 -7.14
N ARG A 108 15.96 -7.08 -8.04
CA ARG A 108 14.85 -7.68 -8.80
C ARG A 108 14.06 -8.60 -7.88
N PRO A 109 12.73 -8.53 -7.83
CA PRO A 109 11.91 -9.55 -7.22
C PRO A 109 11.31 -10.51 -8.27
N PRO A 110 11.00 -11.75 -7.88
CA PRO A 110 10.91 -12.89 -8.78
C PRO A 110 9.59 -12.97 -9.54
N ASP A 111 9.68 -13.67 -10.65
CA ASP A 111 8.76 -13.99 -11.75
C ASP A 111 7.46 -14.72 -11.33
N VAL A 112 7.17 -14.79 -10.03
CA VAL A 112 6.06 -15.56 -9.47
C VAL A 112 5.19 -14.68 -8.59
N ASN A 113 4.07 -14.23 -9.14
CA ASN A 113 2.94 -13.70 -8.37
C ASN A 113 2.26 -14.88 -7.63
N THR A 114 2.90 -15.43 -6.60
CA THR A 114 2.18 -16.32 -5.69
C THR A 114 1.47 -15.48 -4.65
N VAL A 115 0.22 -15.84 -4.37
CA VAL A 115 -0.59 -15.33 -3.24
C VAL A 115 0.12 -15.49 -1.89
N ASP A 116 1.13 -16.37 -1.85
CA ASP A 116 1.98 -16.67 -0.70
C ASP A 116 3.08 -15.63 -0.47
N SER A 117 3.38 -14.79 -1.47
CA SER A 117 4.42 -13.78 -1.41
C SER A 117 3.80 -12.39 -1.45
N ILE A 118 3.66 -11.75 -0.30
CA ILE A 118 3.22 -10.35 -0.22
C ILE A 118 4.33 -9.48 -0.82
N GLY A 119 4.26 -9.28 -2.12
CA GLY A 119 5.29 -8.60 -2.89
C GLY A 119 5.22 -7.08 -2.81
N THR A 120 4.46 -6.48 -1.89
CA THR A 120 4.35 -5.03 -1.80
C THR A 120 4.40 -4.63 -0.33
N SER A 121 4.95 -3.45 -0.04
CA SER A 121 4.82 -2.87 1.31
C SER A 121 3.38 -2.46 1.64
N TYR A 122 2.45 -2.55 0.68
CA TYR A 122 1.10 -2.04 0.75
C TYR A 122 0.05 -3.07 0.29
N ILE A 123 -0.83 -3.45 1.22
CA ILE A 123 -1.91 -4.42 1.00
C ILE A 123 -3.30 -3.80 1.12
N GLY A 124 -3.39 -2.49 1.33
CA GLY A 124 -4.67 -1.83 1.63
C GLY A 124 -5.68 -1.95 0.50
N ARG A 125 -5.21 -1.86 -0.75
CA ARG A 125 -6.07 -1.86 -1.94
C ARG A 125 -5.33 -2.35 -3.17
N TYR A 126 -5.94 -3.29 -3.90
CA TYR A 126 -5.56 -3.65 -5.26
C TYR A 126 -6.28 -2.74 -6.25
N GLN A 127 -5.52 -2.01 -7.07
CA GLN A 127 -6.02 -1.13 -8.12
C GLN A 127 -5.10 -1.24 -9.33
N VAL A 128 -5.71 -1.24 -10.51
CA VAL A 128 -5.00 -1.25 -11.79
C VAL A 128 -5.32 0.05 -12.54
N TRP A 129 -4.29 0.81 -12.89
CA TRP A 129 -4.37 1.94 -13.81
C TRP A 129 -4.31 1.45 -15.26
N GLY A 130 -4.94 2.19 -16.18
CA GLY A 130 -5.11 1.75 -17.57
C GLY A 130 -3.80 1.56 -18.37
N TRP A 131 -2.67 2.00 -17.85
CA TRP A 131 -1.34 1.82 -18.44
C TRP A 131 -0.51 0.70 -17.79
N GLN A 132 -1.00 0.05 -16.73
CA GLN A 132 -0.21 -0.95 -16.00
C GLN A 132 -0.32 -2.35 -16.59
N LYS A 133 -1.51 -2.72 -17.05
CA LYS A 133 -1.81 -4.00 -17.69
C LYS A 133 -3.19 -3.93 -18.33
N ASP A 134 -3.53 -4.98 -19.07
CA ASP A 134 -4.87 -5.16 -19.62
C ASP A 134 -5.93 -5.18 -18.51
N CYS A 135 -7.04 -4.50 -18.79
CA CYS A 135 -8.24 -4.45 -17.98
C CYS A 135 -9.35 -5.11 -18.78
N TYR A 136 -9.83 -6.27 -18.32
CA TYR A 136 -10.86 -7.01 -19.06
C TYR A 136 -12.28 -6.45 -18.84
N GLY A 137 -12.45 -5.54 -17.89
CA GLY A 137 -13.63 -4.69 -17.77
C GLY A 137 -13.55 -3.40 -18.59
N LYS A 138 -13.63 -2.25 -17.92
CA LYS A 138 -13.52 -0.93 -18.58
C LYS A 138 -12.68 0.06 -17.80
N ILE A 139 -12.01 0.98 -18.49
CA ILE A 139 -11.30 2.08 -17.84
C ILE A 139 -12.27 3.22 -17.49
N LYS A 140 -12.25 3.67 -16.24
CA LYS A 140 -12.99 4.84 -15.77
C LYS A 140 -12.14 5.64 -14.78
N ASP A 141 -11.99 6.95 -15.03
CA ASP A 141 -11.13 7.83 -14.24
C ASP A 141 -9.71 7.24 -14.14
N PHE A 142 -9.18 6.85 -15.31
CA PHE A 142 -7.85 6.29 -15.52
C PHE A 142 -7.55 4.92 -14.86
N SER A 143 -8.49 4.34 -14.09
CA SER A 143 -8.33 3.02 -13.47
C SER A 143 -9.37 2.01 -13.94
N CYS A 144 -9.01 0.73 -13.84
CA CYS A 144 -9.83 -0.40 -14.24
C CYS A 144 -11.05 -0.53 -13.31
N VAL A 145 -12.23 -0.53 -13.93
CA VAL A 145 -13.44 -1.12 -13.35
C VAL A 145 -13.40 -2.59 -13.76
N PHE A 146 -13.14 -3.47 -12.80
CA PHE A 146 -12.95 -4.89 -13.04
C PHE A 146 -14.22 -5.53 -13.59
N GLY A 147 -14.06 -6.31 -14.66
CA GLY A 147 -15.08 -7.15 -15.27
C GLY A 147 -15.03 -8.59 -14.74
N VAL A 148 -15.82 -9.47 -15.34
CA VAL A 148 -15.92 -10.88 -14.92
C VAL A 148 -14.60 -11.62 -15.09
N GLU A 149 -13.87 -11.37 -16.18
CA GLU A 149 -12.60 -12.04 -16.48
C GLU A 149 -11.47 -11.61 -15.53
N ASP A 150 -11.54 -10.42 -14.94
CA ASP A 150 -10.56 -9.96 -13.96
C ASP A 150 -10.69 -10.69 -12.60
N ILE A 151 -11.83 -11.32 -12.32
CA ILE A 151 -12.14 -11.90 -11.00
C ILE A 151 -11.21 -13.06 -10.65
N GLU A 152 -10.81 -13.89 -11.61
CA GLU A 152 -9.90 -15.01 -11.34
C GLU A 152 -8.60 -14.52 -10.69
N GLU A 153 -7.96 -13.49 -11.25
CA GLU A 153 -6.77 -12.90 -10.67
C GLU A 153 -7.08 -12.23 -9.33
N ILE A 154 -8.12 -11.40 -9.26
CA ILE A 154 -8.48 -10.66 -8.04
C ILE A 154 -8.68 -11.61 -6.84
N MET A 155 -9.25 -12.80 -7.06
CA MET A 155 -9.50 -13.79 -6.00
C MET A 155 -8.23 -14.43 -5.43
N THR A 156 -7.09 -14.24 -6.10
CA THR A 156 -5.74 -14.68 -5.68
C THR A 156 -4.95 -13.56 -4.99
N ARG A 157 -5.33 -12.30 -5.19
CA ARG A 157 -4.57 -11.14 -4.71
C ARG A 157 -4.44 -11.08 -3.17
N PRO A 158 -3.27 -10.68 -2.62
CA PRO A 158 -3.05 -10.56 -1.17
C PRO A 158 -3.66 -9.30 -0.54
N GLU A 159 -4.12 -8.34 -1.34
CA GLU A 159 -4.70 -7.09 -0.86
C GLU A 159 -6.05 -7.31 -0.17
N LEU A 160 -6.41 -6.37 0.71
CA LEU A 160 -7.61 -6.47 1.52
C LEU A 160 -8.88 -6.09 0.74
N ILE A 161 -8.75 -5.15 -0.19
CA ILE A 161 -9.86 -4.55 -0.93
C ILE A 161 -9.49 -4.45 -2.41
N ALA A 162 -10.40 -4.80 -3.30
CA ALA A 162 -10.25 -4.53 -4.73
C ALA A 162 -10.93 -3.20 -5.10
N HIS A 163 -10.27 -2.38 -5.92
CA HIS A 163 -10.79 -1.15 -6.46
C HIS A 163 -10.58 -1.10 -7.99
N LYS A 164 -11.64 -1.06 -8.81
CA LYS A 164 -13.06 -0.87 -8.46
C LYS A 164 -13.99 -1.83 -9.21
N LEU A 165 -15.16 -2.09 -8.62
CA LEU A 165 -16.26 -2.85 -9.24
C LEU A 165 -17.52 -1.99 -9.15
N TYR A 166 -18.31 -1.94 -10.22
CA TYR A 166 -19.56 -1.19 -10.28
C TYR A 166 -20.72 -2.13 -10.52
N LEU A 167 -21.78 -2.06 -9.72
CA LEU A 167 -22.96 -2.92 -9.92
C LEU A 167 -23.69 -2.64 -11.24
N GLU A 168 -23.54 -1.43 -11.77
CA GLU A 168 -24.07 -1.01 -13.08
C GLU A 168 -23.22 -1.47 -14.28
N PHE A 169 -22.08 -2.11 -14.05
CA PHE A 169 -21.20 -2.61 -15.10
C PHE A 169 -20.71 -4.01 -14.74
N GLU A 170 -21.17 -5.00 -15.50
CA GLU A 170 -20.88 -6.42 -15.25
C GLU A 170 -21.10 -6.83 -13.78
N PRO A 171 -22.33 -6.71 -13.24
CA PRO A 171 -22.63 -7.07 -11.85
C PRO A 171 -22.24 -8.51 -11.50
N ALA A 172 -22.17 -9.40 -12.49
CA ALA A 172 -21.67 -10.76 -12.34
C ALA A 172 -20.26 -10.79 -11.70
N ALA A 173 -19.38 -9.83 -12.01
CA ALA A 173 -18.05 -9.73 -11.43
C ALA A 173 -18.11 -9.59 -9.90
N PHE A 174 -18.94 -8.65 -9.41
CA PHE A 174 -19.19 -8.47 -7.98
C PHE A 174 -19.88 -9.69 -7.36
N MET A 175 -20.89 -10.25 -8.02
CA MET A 175 -21.66 -11.38 -7.49
C MET A 175 -20.81 -12.65 -7.35
N CYS A 176 -19.95 -12.94 -8.34
CA CYS A 176 -19.01 -14.07 -8.29
C CYS A 176 -18.02 -13.90 -7.13
N MET A 177 -17.36 -12.74 -7.03
CA MET A 177 -16.46 -12.45 -5.91
C MET A 177 -17.18 -12.56 -4.56
N PHE A 178 -18.38 -12.01 -4.44
CA PHE A 178 -19.18 -12.07 -3.21
C PHE A 178 -19.56 -13.50 -2.82
N LYS A 179 -19.99 -14.31 -3.79
CA LYS A 179 -20.29 -15.74 -3.59
C LYS A 179 -19.06 -16.47 -3.04
N GLU A 180 -17.90 -16.31 -3.67
CA GLU A 180 -16.66 -16.96 -3.24
C GLU A 180 -16.24 -16.52 -1.83
N ILE A 181 -16.30 -15.21 -1.53
CA ILE A 181 -15.99 -14.69 -0.19
C ILE A 181 -16.95 -15.27 0.87
N ARG A 182 -18.25 -15.35 0.57
CA ARG A 182 -19.24 -15.96 1.47
C ARG A 182 -18.96 -17.45 1.71
N GLN A 183 -18.60 -18.19 0.66
CA GLN A 183 -18.24 -19.61 0.79
C GLN A 183 -17.00 -19.78 1.67
N ARG A 184 -15.94 -18.99 1.44
CA ARG A 184 -14.72 -18.98 2.29
C ARG A 184 -15.02 -18.62 3.75
N ALA A 185 -15.98 -17.73 3.99
CA ALA A 185 -16.39 -17.33 5.34
C ALA A 185 -17.23 -18.41 6.05
N ALA A 186 -18.11 -19.10 5.32
CA ALA A 186 -18.95 -20.17 5.87
C ALA A 186 -18.18 -21.47 6.13
N SER A 187 -17.18 -21.75 5.29
CA SER A 187 -16.32 -22.94 5.40
C SER A 187 -14.84 -22.52 5.45
N PRO A 188 -14.38 -21.91 6.57
CA PRO A 188 -13.02 -21.43 6.69
C PRO A 188 -12.04 -22.60 6.70
N ASP A 189 -11.25 -22.70 5.64
CA ASP A 189 -10.21 -23.71 5.51
C ASP A 189 -8.87 -23.14 6.04
N ALA A 190 -8.45 -23.62 7.20
CA ALA A 190 -7.21 -23.19 7.83
C ALA A 190 -5.96 -23.62 7.05
N VAL A 191 -6.06 -24.66 6.21
CA VAL A 191 -4.96 -25.15 5.37
C VAL A 191 -4.78 -24.25 4.15
N LYS A 192 -5.89 -23.73 3.59
CA LYS A 192 -5.86 -22.86 2.39
C LYS A 192 -5.41 -21.41 2.65
N PHE A 193 -5.34 -20.96 3.90
CA PHE A 193 -4.90 -19.59 4.21
C PHE A 193 -3.96 -19.53 5.40
N SER A 194 -2.80 -18.91 5.19
CA SER A 194 -1.82 -18.56 6.23
C SER A 194 -1.62 -17.05 6.29
N ALA A 195 -1.59 -16.51 7.51
CA ALA A 195 -1.26 -15.10 7.73
C ALA A 195 0.26 -14.88 7.92
N LYS A 196 1.08 -15.93 7.78
CA LYS A 196 2.53 -15.90 8.05
C LYS A 196 3.24 -14.83 7.23
N SER A 197 3.01 -14.78 5.92
CA SER A 197 3.64 -13.79 5.03
C SER A 197 3.32 -12.34 5.45
N TYR A 198 2.13 -12.09 6.01
CA TYR A 198 1.76 -10.75 6.52
C TYR A 198 2.58 -10.38 7.76
N SER A 199 2.94 -11.35 8.60
CA SER A 199 3.79 -11.11 9.77
C SER A 199 5.28 -10.94 9.43
N GLU A 200 5.67 -11.38 8.23
CA GLU A 200 7.03 -11.31 7.65
C GLU A 200 7.19 -10.09 6.73
N MET A 201 6.16 -9.24 6.61
CA MET A 201 6.30 -7.98 5.87
C MET A 201 7.41 -7.13 6.50
N PRO A 202 8.31 -6.54 5.70
CA PRO A 202 9.43 -5.76 6.24
C PRO A 202 9.02 -4.67 7.24
N THR A 203 7.92 -3.97 6.99
CA THR A 203 7.42 -2.91 7.89
C THR A 203 7.02 -3.46 9.25
N VAL A 204 6.44 -4.67 9.31
CA VAL A 204 6.08 -5.37 10.55
C VAL A 204 7.32 -5.83 11.29
N GLU A 205 8.29 -6.40 10.59
CA GLU A 205 9.52 -6.92 11.18
C GLU A 205 10.44 -5.81 11.70
N LEU A 206 10.56 -4.71 10.95
CA LEU A 206 11.27 -3.50 11.39
C LEU A 206 10.62 -2.90 12.64
N LEU A 207 9.29 -2.89 12.73
CA LEU A 207 8.57 -2.46 13.93
C LEU A 207 8.87 -3.35 15.15
N LYS A 208 9.09 -4.65 14.92
CA LYS A 208 9.52 -5.62 15.97
C LYS A 208 11.00 -5.49 16.32
N GLY A 209 11.72 -4.52 15.76
CA GLY A 209 13.12 -4.24 16.08
C GLY A 209 14.14 -5.02 15.26
N LYS A 210 13.73 -5.76 14.20
CA LYS A 210 14.68 -6.38 13.28
C LYS A 210 15.44 -5.31 12.51
N THR A 211 16.72 -5.56 12.20
CA THR A 211 17.48 -4.77 11.23
C THR A 211 17.14 -5.22 9.81
N ILE A 212 17.50 -4.41 8.79
CA ILE A 212 17.26 -4.73 7.37
C ILE A 212 17.90 -6.08 6.99
N THR A 213 19.09 -6.39 7.53
CA THR A 213 19.80 -7.65 7.27
C THR A 213 19.19 -8.88 7.93
N GLN A 214 18.25 -8.68 8.86
CA GLN A 214 17.55 -9.74 9.60
C GLN A 214 16.13 -9.98 9.09
N LEU A 215 15.67 -9.21 8.11
CA LEU A 215 14.34 -9.36 7.52
C LEU A 215 14.24 -10.72 6.82
N THR A 216 13.07 -11.33 6.90
CA THR A 216 12.82 -12.59 6.18
C THR A 216 12.81 -12.35 4.67
N HIS A 217 12.21 -11.23 4.24
CA HIS A 217 12.12 -10.86 2.82
C HIS A 217 12.59 -9.41 2.58
N PRO A 218 13.89 -9.10 2.71
CA PRO A 218 14.39 -7.73 2.59
C PRO A 218 14.10 -7.10 1.22
N HIS A 219 14.09 -7.94 0.17
CA HIS A 219 13.75 -7.56 -1.20
C HIS A 219 12.30 -7.06 -1.36
N TRP A 220 11.40 -7.23 -0.38
CA TRP A 220 10.05 -6.66 -0.44
C TRP A 220 10.02 -5.16 -0.15
N LEU A 221 11.05 -4.60 0.51
CA LEU A 221 11.12 -3.15 0.80
C LEU A 221 11.21 -2.30 -0.46
N ILE A 222 11.82 -2.85 -1.49
CA ILE A 222 12.14 -2.13 -2.72
C ILE A 222 11.13 -2.39 -3.85
N ARG A 223 10.14 -3.24 -3.61
CA ARG A 223 9.04 -3.48 -4.56
C ARG A 223 8.09 -2.28 -4.54
N ASP A 224 7.76 -1.75 -5.70
CA ASP A 224 6.64 -0.82 -5.81
C ASP A 224 5.31 -1.58 -5.64
N SER A 225 4.35 -0.91 -5.02
CA SER A 225 2.98 -1.36 -4.88
C SER A 225 2.23 -1.30 -6.21
N PHE A 226 2.64 -0.38 -7.08
CA PHE A 226 2.08 -0.18 -8.42
C PHE A 226 3.06 -0.76 -9.44
N TYR A 227 2.82 -2.02 -9.82
CA TYR A 227 3.58 -2.65 -10.90
C TYR A 227 3.55 -1.75 -12.15
N ASN A 228 4.72 -1.30 -12.61
CA ASN A 228 4.89 -0.50 -13.81
C ASN A 228 5.82 -1.23 -14.79
N PRO A 229 5.26 -1.99 -15.75
CA PRO A 229 6.08 -2.74 -16.71
C PRO A 229 6.88 -1.84 -17.67
N GLU A 230 6.51 -0.56 -17.83
CA GLU A 230 7.23 0.36 -18.73
C GLU A 230 8.64 0.75 -18.24
N GLN A 231 8.97 0.49 -16.96
CA GLN A 231 10.31 0.75 -16.41
C GLN A 231 11.24 -0.48 -16.49
N GLU A 232 10.76 -1.60 -17.01
CA GLU A 232 11.51 -2.86 -17.07
C GLU A 232 12.82 -2.75 -17.86
N GLU A 233 12.84 -2.01 -18.98
CA GLU A 233 14.07 -1.80 -19.77
C GLU A 233 15.08 -0.88 -19.09
N ILE A 234 14.62 0.18 -18.40
CA ILE A 234 15.49 1.09 -17.62
C ILE A 234 16.11 0.34 -16.42
N ASP A 235 15.41 -0.67 -15.92
CA ASP A 235 15.88 -1.52 -14.83
C ASP A 235 16.82 -2.64 -15.27
N ARG A 236 16.77 -3.07 -16.53
CA ARG A 236 17.77 -3.98 -17.13
C ARG A 236 19.12 -3.31 -17.37
N ALA A 237 19.15 -1.99 -17.61
CA ALA A 237 20.36 -1.25 -17.99
C ALA A 237 21.27 -0.82 -16.83
N VAL A 238 20.96 -1.20 -15.58
CA VAL A 238 21.81 -0.94 -14.41
C VAL A 238 22.31 -2.26 -13.83
N LEU A 239 23.31 -2.81 -14.52
CA LEU A 239 24.39 -3.67 -14.02
C LEU A 239 25.67 -3.35 -14.80
#